data_AF-A0A3L9MFP4-F1
#
_entry.id   AF-A0A3L9MFP4-F1
#
_cell.length_a   1.000
_cell.length_b   1.000
_cell.length_c   1.000
_cell.angle_alpha   90.00
_cell.angle_beta   90.00
_cell.angle_gamma   90.00
#
_symmetry.space_group_name_H-M   'P 1'
#
loop_
_entity.id
_entity.type
_entity.pdbx_description
1 polymer ?
#
loop_
_entity_poly.entity_id
_entity_poly.type
_entity_poly.pdbx_seq_one_letter_code
_entity_poly.pdbx_strand_id
1 'polypeptide(L)'
;MKKTILLLTLFASFANAQYIKEATIKLKKIEEPIKVYDLRYIDKLISFRAEDLPNALATAKVKHIEDLKFDSINYSITIPELKQTYNTENFTYPNGAYETLESFIAKTPSDKIMFPKTHYKALYYEYSNDLVQFFEQGKTDFPIKNYFAVVHNDEVYLNVKAIMNNRADGNGNLSKDIPNNGFLRVKAGTDDFLYVEMPMTKTSTTFLVGVAGGLTAGVASAAGGAIIGGVASGLSNGMIGIASPNLMKGIVLDVEKKEYDIFKNCKDFNTFLEAQSTSAIDCDKDYNISNIRGIMNKI
;
A
#
# COMPACT_ATOMS: atom_id res chain seq x y z
N MET A 1 33.10 14.78 -2.88
CA MET A 1 32.40 15.94 -2.28
C MET A 1 30.88 15.88 -2.41
N LYS A 2 30.29 15.75 -3.62
CA LYS A 2 28.81 15.79 -3.80
C LYS A 2 28.01 14.81 -2.92
N LYS A 3 28.46 13.55 -2.80
CA LYS A 3 27.77 12.54 -1.98
C LYS A 3 27.78 12.83 -0.48
N THR A 4 28.88 13.36 0.06
CA THR A 4 28.98 13.69 1.49
C THR A 4 28.07 14.86 1.83
N ILE A 5 27.98 15.86 0.93
CA ILE A 5 27.07 16.99 1.07
C ILE A 5 25.62 16.51 0.96
N LEU A 6 25.27 15.69 -0.04
CA LEU A 6 23.95 15.07 -0.18
C LEU A 6 23.55 14.32 1.10
N LEU A 7 24.45 13.49 1.64
CA LEU A 7 24.19 12.75 2.86
C LEU A 7 24.01 13.70 4.05
N LEU A 8 24.85 14.73 4.19
CA LEU A 8 24.74 15.73 5.25
C LEU A 8 23.41 16.49 5.16
N THR A 9 22.99 16.89 3.95
CA THR A 9 21.74 17.63 3.75
C THR A 9 20.54 16.74 4.02
N LEU A 10 20.56 15.48 3.60
CA LEU A 10 19.54 14.52 4.00
C LEU A 10 19.55 14.35 5.53
N PHE A 11 20.67 13.97 6.16
CA PHE A 11 20.76 13.77 7.62
C PHE A 11 20.33 14.99 8.44
N ALA A 12 20.71 16.21 8.04
CA ALA A 12 20.34 17.45 8.72
C ALA A 12 18.85 17.79 8.58
N SER A 13 18.22 17.41 7.46
CA SER A 13 16.78 17.59 7.25
C SER A 13 15.97 16.60 8.09
N PHE A 14 16.38 15.33 8.14
CA PHE A 14 15.54 14.26 8.73
C PHE A 14 15.68 14.09 10.24
N ALA A 15 16.70 14.66 10.89
CA ALA A 15 16.82 14.68 12.35
C ALA A 15 15.69 15.45 13.06
N ASN A 16 14.89 16.23 12.31
CA ASN A 16 13.82 17.09 12.82
C ASN A 16 12.46 16.84 12.13
N ALA A 17 12.22 15.65 11.58
CA ALA A 17 10.99 15.30 10.85
C ALA A 17 10.69 16.17 9.59
N GLN A 18 11.73 16.67 8.92
CA GLN A 18 11.58 17.51 7.72
C GLN A 18 11.64 16.63 6.47
N TYR A 19 10.93 17.02 5.40
CA TYR A 19 10.91 16.30 4.13
C TYR A 19 11.17 17.26 2.96
N ILE A 20 11.60 16.72 1.82
CA ILE A 20 11.76 17.53 0.61
C ILE A 20 10.47 17.42 -0.20
N LYS A 21 9.71 18.52 -0.27
CA LYS A 21 8.40 18.55 -0.94
C LYS A 21 8.49 18.27 -2.43
N GLU A 22 9.50 18.81 -3.09
CA GLU A 22 9.72 18.65 -4.52
C GLU A 22 11.23 18.60 -4.80
N ALA A 23 11.65 17.64 -5.61
CA ALA A 23 13.03 17.47 -6.00
C ALA A 23 13.14 16.84 -7.39
N THR A 24 14.34 16.87 -7.93
CA THR A 24 14.74 16.13 -9.12
C THR A 24 15.88 15.18 -8.77
N ILE A 25 15.67 13.88 -8.98
CA ILE A 25 16.68 12.83 -8.75
C ILE A 25 17.30 12.44 -10.09
N LYS A 26 18.63 12.50 -10.15
CA LYS A 26 19.42 11.84 -11.20
C LYS A 26 19.94 10.52 -10.66
N LEU A 27 19.51 9.42 -11.25
CA LEU A 27 20.02 8.09 -10.94
C LEU A 27 21.21 7.76 -11.84
N LYS A 28 22.21 7.06 -11.28
CA LYS A 28 23.34 6.53 -12.06
C LYS A 28 22.84 5.67 -13.23
N LYS A 29 23.47 5.76 -14.40
CA LYS A 29 23.09 4.95 -15.59
C LYS A 29 21.68 5.20 -16.14
N ILE A 30 20.92 6.12 -15.55
CA ILE A 30 19.62 6.56 -16.09
C ILE A 30 19.82 7.96 -16.65
N GLU A 31 19.56 8.14 -17.93
CA GLU A 31 19.81 9.41 -18.62
C GLU A 31 18.81 10.50 -18.21
N GLU A 32 17.54 10.12 -18.06
CA GLU A 32 16.50 11.06 -17.70
C GLU A 32 16.44 11.28 -16.18
N PRO A 33 16.50 12.53 -15.71
CA PRO A 33 16.23 12.84 -14.32
C PRO A 33 14.74 12.65 -14.01
N ILE A 34 14.43 12.33 -12.76
CA ILE A 34 13.08 12.01 -12.30
C ILE A 34 12.60 13.12 -11.39
N LYS A 35 11.45 13.71 -11.71
CA LYS A 35 10.77 14.64 -10.83
C LYS A 35 10.03 13.88 -9.73
N VAL A 36 10.28 14.27 -8.49
CA VAL A 36 9.77 13.58 -7.31
C VAL A 36 9.21 14.52 -6.26
N TYR A 37 8.32 13.97 -5.43
CA TYR A 37 7.63 14.68 -4.38
C TYR A 37 7.73 13.92 -3.06
N ASP A 38 7.60 14.66 -1.96
CA ASP A 38 7.55 14.15 -0.59
C ASP A 38 8.69 13.19 -0.20
N LEU A 39 9.93 13.56 -0.56
CA LEU A 39 11.10 12.70 -0.38
C LEU A 39 11.49 12.60 1.10
N ARG A 40 11.62 11.36 1.57
CA ARG A 40 12.02 10.96 2.93
C ARG A 40 13.23 10.05 2.90
N TYR A 41 14.17 10.20 3.83
CA TYR A 41 15.27 9.24 4.02
C TYR A 41 14.92 8.19 5.06
N ILE A 42 15.17 6.92 4.74
CA ILE A 42 14.86 5.76 5.59
C ILE A 42 16.02 4.77 5.45
N ASP A 43 16.96 4.76 6.39
CA ASP A 43 18.17 3.91 6.42
C ASP A 43 18.73 3.50 5.04
N LYS A 44 19.61 4.34 4.49
CA LYS A 44 20.27 4.16 3.18
C LYS A 44 19.32 4.12 1.97
N LEU A 45 18.02 4.27 2.17
CA LEU A 45 17.01 4.44 1.13
C LEU A 45 16.45 5.86 1.18
N ILE A 46 15.95 6.31 0.05
CA ILE A 46 14.98 7.40 -0.02
C ILE A 46 13.64 6.81 -0.46
N SER A 47 12.56 7.28 0.14
CA SER A 47 11.18 7.05 -0.28
C SER A 47 10.63 8.36 -0.85
N PHE A 48 9.88 8.28 -1.94
CA PHE A 48 9.34 9.45 -2.65
C PHE A 48 8.13 9.05 -3.49
N ARG A 49 7.38 10.05 -3.95
CA ARG A 49 6.42 9.90 -5.05
C ARG A 49 7.06 10.38 -6.33
N ALA A 50 6.83 9.68 -7.44
CA ALA A 50 7.23 10.17 -8.74
C ALA A 50 6.03 10.84 -9.43
N GLU A 51 6.30 11.76 -10.35
CA GLU A 51 5.26 12.48 -11.10
C GLU A 51 4.33 11.55 -11.87
N ASP A 52 4.88 10.48 -12.43
CA ASP A 52 4.17 9.41 -13.16
C ASP A 52 3.52 8.37 -12.22
N LEU A 53 3.81 8.41 -10.91
CA LEU A 53 3.27 7.52 -9.89
C LEU A 53 2.69 8.30 -8.69
N PRO A 54 1.69 9.18 -8.91
CA PRO A 54 1.21 10.09 -7.87
C PRO A 54 0.54 9.37 -6.68
N ASN A 55 0.07 8.14 -6.85
CA ASN A 55 -0.66 7.35 -5.85
C ASN A 55 0.14 6.13 -5.35
N ALA A 56 1.45 6.10 -5.53
CA ALA A 56 2.30 5.02 -5.05
C ALA A 56 3.66 5.54 -4.57
N LEU A 57 4.17 4.95 -3.49
CA LEU A 57 5.53 5.19 -3.04
C LEU A 57 6.54 4.40 -3.87
N ALA A 58 7.57 5.12 -4.29
CA ALA A 58 8.78 4.60 -4.86
C ALA A 58 9.92 4.70 -3.86
N THR A 59 10.90 3.82 -3.99
CA THR A 59 12.12 3.85 -3.19
C THR A 59 13.36 3.70 -4.06
N ALA A 60 14.45 4.35 -3.66
CA ALA A 60 15.76 4.17 -4.28
C ALA A 60 16.85 4.10 -3.22
N LYS A 61 17.86 3.23 -3.41
CA LYS A 61 19.03 3.23 -2.51
C LYS A 61 19.86 4.48 -2.78
N VAL A 62 20.30 5.16 -1.73
CA VAL A 62 21.13 6.37 -1.85
C VAL A 62 22.40 6.14 -2.69
N LYS A 63 22.95 4.92 -2.68
CA LYS A 63 24.12 4.56 -3.51
C LYS A 63 23.89 4.68 -5.03
N HIS A 64 22.63 4.63 -5.46
CA HIS A 64 22.17 4.72 -6.85
C HIS A 64 21.91 6.15 -7.30
N ILE A 65 21.83 7.10 -6.38
CA ILE A 65 21.66 8.53 -6.68
C ILE A 65 23.01 9.11 -7.11
N GLU A 66 23.02 9.77 -8.26
CA GLU A 66 24.13 10.52 -8.82
C GLU A 66 24.05 12.00 -8.43
N ASP A 67 22.85 12.60 -8.58
CA ASP A 67 22.58 14.00 -8.23
C ASP A 67 21.17 14.14 -7.65
N LEU A 68 20.98 15.10 -6.75
CA LEU A 68 19.68 15.47 -6.19
C LEU A 68 19.60 17.00 -6.19
N LYS A 69 18.62 17.55 -6.90
CA LYS A 69 18.37 18.99 -6.97
C LYS A 69 17.02 19.30 -6.33
N PHE A 70 16.97 20.31 -5.47
CA PHE A 70 15.75 20.81 -4.85
C PHE A 70 15.90 22.30 -4.60
N ASP A 71 14.82 23.06 -4.79
CA ASP A 71 14.87 24.52 -4.71
C ASP A 71 14.85 25.02 -3.26
N SER A 72 14.18 24.29 -2.36
CA SER A 72 14.15 24.59 -0.93
C SER A 72 13.84 23.34 -0.09
N ILE A 73 14.31 23.33 1.15
CA ILE A 73 13.91 22.34 2.16
C ILE A 73 12.61 22.85 2.79
N ASN A 74 11.57 22.02 2.79
CA ASN A 74 10.34 22.36 3.49
C ASN A 74 10.45 21.90 4.95
N TYR A 75 10.54 22.86 5.86
CA TYR A 75 10.67 22.63 7.31
C TYR A 75 9.33 22.33 7.99
N SER A 76 8.31 21.88 7.25
CA SER A 76 7.03 21.48 7.83
C SER A 76 7.18 20.24 8.70
N ILE A 77 6.75 20.35 9.96
CA ILE A 77 6.57 19.23 10.89
C ILE A 77 5.43 18.29 10.47
N THR A 78 4.49 18.78 9.65
CA THR A 78 3.40 17.99 9.09
C THR A 78 3.85 17.52 7.71
N ILE A 79 4.24 16.25 7.64
CA ILE A 79 4.58 15.60 6.37
C ILE A 79 3.28 15.17 5.71
N PRO A 80 2.97 15.58 4.47
CA PRO A 80 1.86 15.03 3.72
C PRO A 80 2.04 13.52 3.65
N GLU A 81 1.10 12.80 4.24
CA GLU A 81 0.97 11.38 4.02
C GLU A 81 0.12 11.20 2.78
N LEU A 82 0.56 10.32 1.88
CA LEU A 82 -0.32 9.76 0.89
C LEU A 82 -1.55 9.21 1.58
N LYS A 83 -2.72 9.39 0.95
CA LYS A 83 -3.96 8.78 1.41
C LYS A 83 -3.72 7.27 1.58
N GLN A 84 -3.69 6.81 2.83
CA GLN A 84 -3.49 5.40 3.19
C GLN A 84 -4.78 4.60 2.94
N THR A 85 -5.91 5.28 3.14
CA THR A 85 -7.24 4.94 2.66
C THR A 85 -7.61 5.88 1.52
N TYR A 86 -8.18 5.35 0.46
CA TYR A 86 -8.75 6.05 -0.69
C TYR A 86 -10.20 6.45 -0.39
N ASN A 87 -11.11 6.36 -1.36
CA ASN A 87 -12.50 6.75 -1.15
C ASN A 87 -13.17 5.84 -0.11
N THR A 88 -13.35 6.36 1.09
CA THR A 88 -14.07 5.72 2.20
C THR A 88 -15.22 6.58 2.71
N GLU A 89 -15.52 7.68 2.03
CA GLU A 89 -16.63 8.57 2.37
C GLU A 89 -17.98 7.95 1.93
N ASN A 90 -17.93 6.96 1.05
CA ASN A 90 -19.09 6.29 0.45
C ASN A 90 -19.58 5.06 1.24
N PHE A 91 -19.03 4.79 2.43
CA PHE A 91 -19.56 3.80 3.36
C PHE A 91 -19.27 4.21 4.81
N THR A 92 -20.07 3.69 5.74
CA THR A 92 -19.84 3.90 7.18
C THR A 92 -20.23 2.66 7.95
N TYR A 93 -19.33 2.24 8.84
CA TYR A 93 -19.54 1.15 9.79
C TYR A 93 -19.32 1.66 11.21
N PRO A 94 -20.20 1.34 12.17
CA PRO A 94 -19.95 1.64 13.57
C PRO A 94 -18.66 0.99 14.08
N ASN A 95 -17.92 1.70 14.94
CA ASN A 95 -16.73 1.17 15.60
C ASN A 95 -17.07 -0.08 16.42
N GLY A 96 -16.16 -1.06 16.41
CA GLY A 96 -16.29 -2.31 17.16
C GLY A 96 -15.88 -3.53 16.36
N ALA A 97 -16.05 -4.71 16.97
CA ALA A 97 -15.65 -5.97 16.36
C ALA A 97 -16.85 -6.74 15.81
N TYR A 98 -16.73 -7.22 14.57
CA TYR A 98 -17.77 -7.93 13.85
C TYR A 98 -17.43 -9.41 13.81
N GLU A 99 -18.23 -10.23 14.49
CA GLU A 99 -17.96 -11.65 14.64
C GLU A 99 -18.14 -12.41 13.33
N THR A 100 -19.17 -12.05 12.55
CA THR A 100 -19.49 -12.71 11.28
C THR A 100 -19.68 -11.71 10.14
N LEU A 101 -19.67 -12.20 8.89
CA LEU A 101 -20.00 -11.40 7.71
C LEU A 101 -21.42 -10.82 7.81
N GLU A 102 -22.37 -11.58 8.35
CA GLU A 102 -23.75 -11.13 8.57
C GLU A 102 -23.81 -9.96 9.55
N SER A 103 -23.08 -10.04 10.67
CA SER A 103 -23.00 -8.92 11.63
C SER A 103 -22.38 -7.67 11.00
N PHE A 104 -21.43 -7.87 10.09
CA PHE A 104 -20.77 -6.80 9.36
C PHE A 104 -21.73 -6.12 8.38
N ILE A 105 -22.42 -6.90 7.54
CA ILE A 105 -23.44 -6.38 6.61
C ILE A 105 -24.57 -5.67 7.36
N ALA A 106 -25.00 -6.23 8.49
CA ALA A 106 -26.03 -5.63 9.34
C ALA A 106 -25.56 -4.37 10.08
N LYS A 107 -24.25 -4.04 10.03
CA LYS A 107 -23.63 -2.92 10.75
C LYS A 107 -23.87 -2.99 12.28
N THR A 108 -23.90 -4.20 12.82
CA THR A 108 -24.10 -4.50 14.24
C THR A 108 -22.82 -5.05 14.86
N PRO A 109 -21.86 -4.19 15.28
CA PRO A 109 -20.67 -4.67 15.96
C PRO A 109 -21.00 -5.19 17.37
N SER A 110 -20.07 -5.97 17.92
CA SER A 110 -20.06 -6.24 19.36
C SER A 110 -19.51 -5.04 20.15
N ASP A 111 -19.92 -4.92 21.40
CA ASP A 111 -19.48 -3.86 22.34
C ASP A 111 -18.02 -4.04 22.82
N LYS A 112 -17.26 -4.97 22.23
CA LYS A 112 -15.90 -5.30 22.65
C LYS A 112 -14.92 -4.24 22.15
N ILE A 113 -14.14 -3.70 23.07
CA ILE A 113 -13.10 -2.72 22.78
C ILE A 113 -11.85 -3.45 22.27
N MET A 114 -11.41 -3.09 21.06
CA MET A 114 -10.25 -3.68 20.38
C MET A 114 -9.16 -2.64 20.15
N PHE A 115 -7.91 -3.07 20.23
CA PHE A 115 -6.74 -2.24 19.94
C PHE A 115 -5.83 -2.90 18.89
N PRO A 116 -5.41 -2.18 17.85
CA PRO A 116 -4.50 -2.71 16.84
C PRO A 116 -3.05 -2.69 17.33
N LYS A 117 -2.28 -3.68 16.91
CA LYS A 117 -0.81 -3.64 16.89
C LYS A 117 -0.33 -4.00 15.50
N THR A 118 0.71 -3.32 15.03
CA THR A 118 1.37 -3.63 13.76
C THR A 118 1.80 -5.09 13.70
N HIS A 119 1.46 -5.76 12.61
CA HIS A 119 1.88 -7.14 12.38
C HIS A 119 3.37 -7.19 11.97
N TYR A 120 4.15 -8.19 12.40
CA TYR A 120 5.57 -8.28 11.99
C TYR A 120 5.76 -8.42 10.46
N LYS A 121 4.81 -9.07 9.79
CA LYS A 121 4.71 -9.15 8.31
C LYS A 121 4.20 -7.87 7.63
N ALA A 122 3.89 -6.80 8.37
CA ALA A 122 3.51 -5.52 7.78
C ALA A 122 4.63 -4.88 6.95
N LEU A 123 5.87 -5.37 7.10
CA LEU A 123 7.00 -5.05 6.23
C LEU A 123 6.77 -5.39 4.75
N TYR A 124 5.74 -6.16 4.40
CA TYR A 124 5.38 -6.43 3.01
C TYR A 124 4.45 -5.37 2.41
N TYR A 125 4.01 -4.41 3.20
CA TYR A 125 3.06 -3.38 2.82
C TYR A 125 3.76 -2.03 2.78
N GLU A 126 3.15 -1.11 2.03
CA GLU A 126 3.61 0.26 1.90
C GLU A 126 3.45 1.03 3.22
N TYR A 127 2.35 0.77 3.93
CA TYR A 127 2.11 1.27 5.29
C TYR A 127 2.02 0.12 6.27
N SER A 128 2.69 0.26 7.41
CA SER A 128 2.69 -0.77 8.45
C SER A 128 1.30 -1.05 9.03
N ASN A 129 0.43 -0.03 9.00
CA ASN A 129 -0.93 -0.14 9.51
C ASN A 129 -1.88 -0.81 8.50
N ASP A 130 -1.44 -1.12 7.28
CA ASP A 130 -2.24 -1.89 6.32
C ASP A 130 -2.41 -3.35 6.76
N LEU A 131 -1.52 -3.87 7.63
CA LEU A 131 -1.64 -5.19 8.23
C LEU A 131 -1.42 -5.12 9.75
N VAL A 132 -2.49 -5.34 10.50
CA VAL A 132 -2.48 -5.30 11.96
C VAL A 132 -2.95 -6.63 12.57
N GLN A 133 -2.71 -6.78 13.86
CA GLN A 133 -3.39 -7.75 14.72
C GLN A 133 -4.21 -6.99 15.74
N PHE A 134 -5.42 -7.46 16.03
CA PHE A 134 -6.25 -6.86 17.07
C PHE A 134 -6.20 -7.66 18.37
N PHE A 135 -6.26 -6.92 19.47
CA PHE A 135 -6.29 -7.43 20.83
C PHE A 135 -7.50 -6.86 21.54
N GLU A 136 -8.20 -7.70 22.31
CA GLU A 136 -9.25 -7.24 23.21
C GLU A 136 -8.63 -6.49 24.40
N GLN A 137 -9.31 -5.47 24.90
CA GLN A 137 -8.86 -4.71 26.06
C GLN A 137 -8.46 -5.62 27.23
N GLY A 138 -7.28 -5.38 27.81
CA GLY A 138 -6.75 -6.17 28.92
C GLY A 138 -6.11 -7.51 28.51
N LYS A 139 -6.13 -7.91 27.23
CA LYS A 139 -5.43 -9.08 26.73
C LYS A 139 -4.27 -8.65 25.82
N THR A 140 -3.04 -8.96 26.21
CA THR A 140 -1.84 -8.54 25.44
C THR A 140 -1.15 -9.67 24.70
N ASP A 141 -1.44 -10.91 25.08
CA ASP A 141 -0.59 -12.06 24.71
C ASP A 141 -1.15 -12.81 23.51
N PHE A 142 -2.46 -12.71 23.27
CA PHE A 142 -3.14 -13.45 22.22
C PHE A 142 -4.01 -12.52 21.35
N PRO A 143 -3.64 -12.31 20.08
CA PRO A 143 -4.48 -11.57 19.16
C PRO A 143 -5.74 -12.37 18.83
N ILE A 144 -6.82 -11.66 18.54
CA ILE A 144 -8.07 -12.24 18.09
C ILE A 144 -7.89 -12.89 16.71
N LYS A 145 -8.63 -13.98 16.44
CA LYS A 145 -8.47 -14.77 15.20
C LYS A 145 -9.77 -15.09 14.47
N ASN A 146 -10.91 -14.89 15.12
CA ASN A 146 -12.21 -15.43 14.69
C ASN A 146 -13.24 -14.36 14.37
N TYR A 147 -12.85 -13.07 14.36
CA TYR A 147 -13.73 -12.00 13.93
C TYR A 147 -13.60 -11.84 12.42
N PHE A 148 -14.72 -11.54 11.76
CA PHE A 148 -14.74 -11.22 10.34
C PHE A 148 -14.06 -9.88 10.07
N ALA A 149 -14.39 -8.85 10.86
CA ALA A 149 -13.85 -7.51 10.70
C ALA A 149 -13.72 -6.78 12.04
N VAL A 150 -12.92 -5.72 12.06
CA VAL A 150 -12.85 -4.76 13.16
C VAL A 150 -12.87 -3.36 12.58
N VAL A 151 -13.66 -2.48 13.18
CA VAL A 151 -13.66 -1.05 12.87
C VAL A 151 -13.11 -0.32 14.07
N HIS A 152 -12.04 0.45 13.86
CA HIS A 152 -11.31 1.14 14.92
C HIS A 152 -10.90 2.52 14.43
N ASN A 153 -11.32 3.56 15.16
CA ASN A 153 -11.14 4.97 14.78
C ASN A 153 -11.62 5.23 13.35
N ASP A 154 -12.81 4.70 13.03
CA ASP A 154 -13.48 4.84 11.73
C ASP A 154 -12.74 4.18 10.54
N GLU A 155 -11.64 3.47 10.80
CA GLU A 155 -10.97 2.63 9.81
C GLU A 155 -11.50 1.20 9.88
N VAL A 156 -11.86 0.64 8.72
CA VAL A 156 -12.35 -0.73 8.59
C VAL A 156 -11.21 -1.69 8.29
N TYR A 157 -11.19 -2.82 8.98
CA TYR A 157 -10.21 -3.88 8.78
C TYR A 157 -10.86 -5.25 8.59
N LEU A 158 -10.50 -5.95 7.52
CA LEU A 158 -11.03 -7.27 7.18
C LEU A 158 -10.05 -8.38 7.56
N ASN A 159 -10.53 -9.47 8.15
CA ASN A 159 -9.68 -10.56 8.58
C ASN A 159 -9.13 -11.37 7.39
N VAL A 160 -7.83 -11.68 7.41
CA VAL A 160 -7.16 -12.44 6.34
C VAL A 160 -7.73 -13.85 6.19
N LYS A 161 -8.10 -14.53 7.29
CA LYS A 161 -8.76 -15.84 7.23
C LYS A 161 -10.10 -15.76 6.51
N ALA A 162 -10.89 -14.72 6.76
CA ALA A 162 -12.18 -14.52 6.10
C ALA A 162 -12.00 -14.33 4.59
N ILE A 163 -11.03 -13.49 4.19
CA ILE A 163 -10.65 -13.31 2.78
C ILE A 163 -10.27 -14.64 2.15
N MET A 164 -9.45 -15.47 2.82
CA MET A 164 -9.00 -16.75 2.25
C MET A 164 -10.11 -17.80 2.13
N ASN A 165 -11.08 -17.79 3.05
CA ASN A 165 -12.16 -18.76 3.12
C ASN A 165 -13.32 -18.47 2.16
N ASN A 166 -13.61 -17.20 1.89
CA ASN A 166 -14.80 -16.77 1.15
C ASN A 166 -14.45 -16.28 -0.27
N ARG A 167 -13.49 -16.93 -0.95
CA ARG A 167 -13.05 -16.53 -2.30
C ARG A 167 -13.97 -17.13 -3.36
N ALA A 168 -14.40 -16.31 -4.32
CA ALA A 168 -15.25 -16.76 -5.43
C ALA A 168 -14.60 -17.86 -6.28
N ASP A 169 -13.28 -17.79 -6.48
CA ASP A 169 -12.57 -18.64 -7.44
C ASP A 169 -11.79 -19.82 -6.81
N GLY A 170 -11.75 -19.93 -5.48
CA GLY A 170 -10.93 -20.89 -4.73
C GLY A 170 -9.41 -20.88 -4.98
N ASN A 171 -8.92 -20.16 -5.99
CA ASN A 171 -7.62 -20.33 -6.66
C ASN A 171 -6.87 -19.00 -6.90
N GLY A 172 -6.89 -18.10 -5.92
CA GLY A 172 -5.99 -16.95 -5.88
C GLY A 172 -4.60 -17.29 -5.32
N ASN A 173 -3.53 -16.90 -6.01
CA ASN A 173 -2.14 -16.97 -5.53
C ASN A 173 -1.84 -15.85 -4.52
N LEU A 174 -2.49 -15.88 -3.35
CA LEU A 174 -2.24 -14.94 -2.24
C LEU A 174 -1.16 -15.48 -1.30
N SER A 175 -0.43 -14.57 -0.64
CA SER A 175 0.66 -14.99 0.23
C SER A 175 0.18 -15.80 1.45
N LYS A 176 0.60 -17.07 1.51
CA LYS A 176 0.48 -17.96 2.67
C LYS A 176 1.34 -17.49 3.85
N ASP A 177 2.27 -16.57 3.62
CA ASP A 177 3.12 -15.99 4.67
C ASP A 177 2.41 -14.89 5.46
N ILE A 178 1.28 -14.37 4.97
CA ILE A 178 0.41 -13.50 5.75
C ILE A 178 -0.47 -14.39 6.62
N PRO A 179 -0.38 -14.27 7.96
CA PRO A 179 -1.07 -15.21 8.82
C PRO A 179 -2.56 -14.87 8.94
N ASN A 180 -3.34 -15.92 9.17
CA ASN A 180 -4.80 -15.88 9.27
C ASN A 180 -5.33 -14.98 10.41
N ASN A 181 -4.50 -14.61 11.38
CA ASN A 181 -4.87 -13.68 12.45
C ASN A 181 -4.52 -12.22 12.14
N GLY A 182 -4.04 -11.93 10.93
CA GLY A 182 -3.88 -10.57 10.43
C GLY A 182 -5.21 -9.98 9.97
N PHE A 183 -5.28 -8.66 10.05
CA PHE A 183 -6.40 -7.86 9.55
C PHE A 183 -5.86 -6.82 8.57
N LEU A 184 -6.47 -6.78 7.39
CA LEU A 184 -6.13 -5.88 6.30
C LEU A 184 -7.00 -4.64 6.35
N ARG A 185 -6.37 -3.46 6.27
CA ARG A 185 -7.09 -2.20 6.19
C ARG A 185 -7.83 -2.10 4.85
N VAL A 186 -9.11 -1.74 4.92
CA VAL A 186 -9.91 -1.35 3.75
C VAL A 186 -9.39 -0.04 3.22
N LYS A 187 -9.03 -0.03 1.94
CA LYS A 187 -8.50 1.15 1.26
C LYS A 187 -9.53 1.86 0.43
N ALA A 188 -10.55 1.23 -0.11
CA ALA A 188 -11.62 1.95 -0.83
C ALA A 188 -12.92 1.16 -0.73
N GLY A 189 -14.03 1.79 -1.10
CA GLY A 189 -15.28 1.06 -1.23
C GLY A 189 -16.51 1.93 -1.26
N THR A 190 -17.64 1.24 -1.33
CA THR A 190 -19.00 1.75 -1.14
C THR A 190 -19.74 0.78 -0.20
N ASP A 191 -21.03 1.00 0.02
CA ASP A 191 -21.85 -0.02 0.71
C ASP A 191 -21.97 -1.33 -0.10
N ASP A 192 -21.66 -1.33 -1.41
CA ASP A 192 -21.74 -2.50 -2.29
C ASP A 192 -20.44 -3.32 -2.35
N PHE A 193 -19.29 -2.66 -2.15
CA PHE A 193 -18.01 -3.35 -2.20
C PHE A 193 -16.94 -2.74 -1.29
N LEU A 194 -16.01 -3.55 -0.81
CA LEU A 194 -14.84 -3.08 -0.04
C LEU A 194 -13.53 -3.60 -0.67
N TYR A 195 -12.57 -2.71 -0.86
CA TYR A 195 -11.28 -2.99 -1.49
C TYR A 195 -10.15 -3.03 -0.47
N VAL A 196 -9.32 -4.08 -0.54
CA VAL A 196 -8.07 -4.24 0.20
C VAL A 196 -6.92 -4.59 -0.74
N GLU A 197 -5.68 -4.40 -0.30
CA GLU A 197 -4.47 -4.79 -1.03
C GLU A 197 -3.71 -5.87 -0.24
N MET A 198 -3.21 -6.92 -0.92
CA MET A 198 -2.46 -8.01 -0.27
C MET A 198 -1.30 -8.53 -1.14
N PRO A 199 -0.12 -8.87 -0.56
CA PRO A 199 1.01 -9.39 -1.32
C PRO A 199 0.83 -10.83 -1.81
N MET A 200 1.53 -11.20 -2.89
CA MET A 200 1.58 -12.55 -3.47
C MET A 200 2.59 -13.50 -2.79
N THR A 201 2.37 -14.81 -2.95
CA THR A 201 3.03 -15.91 -2.21
C THR A 201 4.45 -16.33 -2.64
N LYS A 202 4.97 -15.91 -3.79
CA LYS A 202 6.08 -16.64 -4.45
C LYS A 202 7.37 -15.87 -4.67
N THR A 203 7.50 -14.63 -4.23
CA THR A 203 8.75 -13.89 -4.43
C THR A 203 9.65 -14.10 -3.22
N SER A 204 10.64 -14.98 -3.36
CA SER A 204 11.77 -15.05 -2.45
C SER A 204 12.40 -13.66 -2.35
N THR A 205 12.30 -13.06 -1.16
CA THR A 205 13.25 -12.09 -0.63
C THR A 205 13.46 -10.80 -1.43
N THR A 206 12.42 -10.02 -1.75
CA THR A 206 12.60 -8.60 -2.12
C THR A 206 11.27 -7.81 -2.00
N PHE A 207 10.77 -7.50 -0.80
CA PHE A 207 9.49 -6.80 -0.64
C PHE A 207 9.62 -5.37 -0.10
N LEU A 208 8.54 -4.62 -0.35
CA LEU A 208 8.31 -3.18 -0.27
C LEU A 208 8.76 -2.55 1.04
N VAL A 209 9.43 -1.42 0.93
CA VAL A 209 9.89 -0.63 2.08
C VAL A 209 8.68 0.03 2.72
N GLY A 210 8.15 -0.56 3.77
CA GLY A 210 7.18 0.09 4.65
C GLY A 210 7.79 1.32 5.30
N VAL A 211 7.15 2.49 5.16
CA VAL A 211 7.65 3.78 5.66
C VAL A 211 7.53 3.93 7.18
N ALA A 212 6.88 2.99 7.87
CA ALA A 212 6.63 3.05 9.31
C ALA A 212 7.19 1.82 10.06
N GLY A 213 8.50 1.85 10.38
CA GLY A 213 9.00 1.23 11.60
C GLY A 213 9.85 -0.05 11.54
N GLY A 214 10.29 -0.55 10.39
CA GLY A 214 11.17 -1.74 10.39
C GLY A 214 11.85 -2.05 9.06
N LEU A 215 13.19 -2.05 9.08
CA LEU A 215 14.08 -2.13 7.91
C LEU A 215 14.41 -3.57 7.55
N THR A 216 14.24 -3.96 6.28
CA THR A 216 15.27 -4.64 5.48
C THR A 216 15.00 -4.46 3.98
N ALA A 217 16.04 -4.06 3.25
CA ALA A 217 15.95 -3.59 1.87
C ALA A 217 15.60 -4.71 0.87
N GLY A 218 14.41 -4.64 0.28
CA GLY A 218 14.08 -5.31 -0.96
C GLY A 218 13.60 -4.33 -2.03
N VAL A 219 14.40 -4.12 -3.08
CA VAL A 219 13.95 -3.40 -4.29
C VAL A 219 13.12 -4.35 -5.15
N ALA A 220 11.81 -4.35 -4.97
CA ALA A 220 10.91 -5.09 -5.84
C ALA A 220 10.89 -4.44 -7.23
N SER A 221 11.73 -4.93 -8.14
CA SER A 221 11.69 -4.60 -9.56
C SER A 221 10.67 -5.51 -10.25
N ALA A 222 9.39 -5.13 -10.21
CA ALA A 222 8.38 -5.84 -10.99
C ALA A 222 7.64 -4.85 -11.88
N ALA A 223 8.19 -4.69 -13.08
CA ALA A 223 7.50 -4.11 -14.23
C ALA A 223 6.12 -4.76 -14.36
N GLY A 224 5.08 -3.93 -14.42
CA GLY A 224 3.70 -4.41 -14.43
C GLY A 224 2.67 -3.49 -15.06
N GLY A 225 3.05 -2.28 -15.49
CA GLY A 225 2.24 -1.34 -16.29
C GLY A 225 3.14 -0.25 -16.90
N ALA A 226 2.64 0.58 -17.82
CA ALA A 226 3.46 1.59 -18.49
C ALA A 226 3.81 2.75 -17.57
N ILE A 227 4.93 2.56 -16.89
CA ILE A 227 5.74 3.62 -16.31
C ILE A 227 6.65 4.06 -17.45
N ILE A 228 6.78 5.37 -17.68
CA ILE A 228 7.57 5.93 -18.78
C ILE A 228 8.77 6.72 -18.25
N GLY A 229 9.80 6.86 -19.09
CA GLY A 229 10.96 7.69 -18.80
C GLY A 229 11.87 7.19 -17.68
N GLY A 230 12.39 8.13 -16.88
CA GLY A 230 13.41 7.86 -15.86
C GLY A 230 13.00 6.84 -14.79
N VAL A 231 11.73 6.79 -14.39
CA VAL A 231 11.26 5.81 -13.39
C VAL A 231 11.23 4.40 -13.96
N ALA A 232 10.72 4.25 -15.19
CA ALA A 232 10.70 2.98 -15.92
C ALA A 232 12.10 2.40 -16.08
N SER A 233 13.04 3.24 -16.50
CA SER A 233 14.44 2.89 -16.64
C SER A 233 15.07 2.55 -15.28
N GLY A 234 14.72 3.29 -14.22
CA GLY A 234 15.16 3.00 -12.86
C GLY A 234 14.65 1.64 -12.35
N LEU A 235 13.42 1.25 -12.70
CA LEU A 235 12.85 -0.06 -12.36
C LEU A 235 13.52 -1.20 -13.12
N SER A 236 13.68 -1.07 -14.44
CA SER A 236 14.32 -2.09 -15.28
C SER A 236 15.79 -2.34 -14.88
N ASN A 237 16.46 -1.31 -14.35
CA ASN A 237 17.83 -1.42 -13.83
C ASN A 237 17.91 -1.78 -12.34
N GLY A 238 16.78 -2.07 -11.67
CA GLY A 238 16.73 -2.44 -10.24
C GLY A 238 17.22 -1.34 -9.29
N MET A 239 17.10 -0.08 -9.72
CA MET A 239 17.53 1.09 -8.96
C MET A 239 16.38 1.77 -8.20
N ILE A 240 15.16 1.58 -8.69
CA ILE A 240 13.91 1.98 -8.07
C ILE A 240 13.11 0.72 -7.71
N GLY A 241 12.43 0.74 -6.57
CA GLY A 241 11.42 -0.25 -6.19
C GLY A 241 10.07 0.42 -5.96
N ILE A 242 9.00 -0.19 -6.45
CA ILE A 242 7.61 0.26 -6.27
C ILE A 242 6.72 -0.93 -5.94
N ALA A 243 5.56 -0.65 -5.33
CA ALA A 243 4.47 -1.63 -5.33
C ALA A 243 4.03 -1.90 -6.77
N SER A 244 3.76 -3.16 -7.10
CA SER A 244 3.34 -3.58 -8.44
C SER A 244 2.07 -4.39 -8.30
N PRO A 245 1.08 -4.30 -9.20
CA PRO A 245 -0.13 -5.13 -9.15
C PRO A 245 0.19 -6.62 -9.35
N ASN A 246 1.39 -6.94 -9.84
CA ASN A 246 1.91 -8.31 -9.91
C ASN A 246 2.48 -8.81 -8.58
N LEU A 247 2.67 -7.93 -7.59
CA LEU A 247 3.20 -8.28 -6.27
C LEU A 247 2.20 -7.98 -5.15
N MET A 248 1.44 -6.90 -5.27
CA MET A 248 0.35 -6.47 -4.41
C MET A 248 -0.95 -6.58 -5.20
N LYS A 249 -1.78 -7.58 -4.87
CA LYS A 249 -3.05 -7.81 -5.53
C LYS A 249 -4.15 -6.99 -4.87
N GLY A 250 -5.00 -6.38 -5.69
CA GLY A 250 -6.28 -5.86 -5.24
C GLY A 250 -7.25 -7.00 -4.97
N ILE A 251 -8.01 -6.89 -3.89
CA ILE A 251 -9.04 -7.83 -3.51
C ILE A 251 -10.30 -7.01 -3.18
N VAL A 252 -11.45 -7.44 -3.70
CA VAL A 252 -12.73 -6.81 -3.46
C VAL A 252 -13.65 -7.79 -2.75
N LEU A 253 -14.23 -7.36 -1.62
CA LEU A 253 -15.42 -7.98 -1.07
C LEU A 253 -16.62 -7.42 -1.84
N ASP A 254 -17.37 -8.28 -2.51
CA ASP A 254 -18.71 -7.99 -3.01
C ASP A 254 -19.69 -8.24 -1.84
N VAL A 255 -20.30 -7.16 -1.34
CA VAL A 255 -21.13 -7.20 -0.12
C VAL A 255 -22.43 -7.98 -0.36
N GLU A 256 -23.01 -7.87 -1.56
CA GLU A 256 -24.23 -8.57 -1.94
C GLU A 256 -23.96 -10.07 -2.12
N LYS A 257 -22.91 -10.42 -2.89
CA LYS A 257 -22.54 -11.81 -3.16
C LYS A 257 -21.89 -12.50 -1.98
N LYS A 258 -21.41 -11.75 -0.98
CA LYS A 258 -20.71 -12.27 0.21
C LYS A 258 -19.40 -13.00 -0.11
N GLU A 259 -18.76 -12.60 -1.21
CA GLU A 259 -17.59 -13.26 -1.77
C GLU A 259 -16.45 -12.28 -2.02
N TYR A 260 -15.23 -12.79 -1.98
CA TYR A 260 -14.03 -12.04 -2.33
C TYR A 260 -13.56 -12.39 -3.75
N ASP A 261 -13.39 -11.35 -4.56
CA ASP A 261 -12.76 -11.39 -5.87
C ASP A 261 -11.33 -10.86 -5.80
N ILE A 262 -10.40 -11.54 -6.49
CA ILE A 262 -8.99 -11.16 -6.53
C ILE A 262 -8.64 -10.73 -7.95
N PHE A 263 -8.07 -9.54 -8.09
CA PHE A 263 -7.57 -9.06 -9.38
C PHE A 263 -6.28 -9.79 -9.77
N LYS A 264 -6.38 -10.97 -10.40
CA LYS A 264 -5.19 -11.74 -10.79
C LYS A 264 -4.42 -11.02 -11.89
N ASN A 265 -5.12 -10.34 -12.78
CA ASN A 265 -4.58 -9.60 -13.91
C ASN A 265 -5.48 -8.40 -14.27
N CYS A 266 -5.07 -7.63 -15.27
CA CYS A 266 -5.82 -6.46 -15.74
C CYS A 266 -7.24 -6.79 -16.23
N LYS A 267 -7.45 -7.96 -16.84
CA LYS A 267 -8.79 -8.35 -17.31
C LYS A 267 -9.76 -8.48 -16.15
N ASP A 268 -9.34 -9.09 -15.04
CA ASP A 268 -10.17 -9.20 -13.84
C ASP A 268 -10.50 -7.82 -13.27
N PHE A 269 -9.53 -6.90 -13.29
CA PHE A 269 -9.77 -5.51 -12.89
C PHE A 269 -10.75 -4.79 -13.81
N ASN A 270 -10.64 -4.94 -15.14
CA ASN A 270 -11.59 -4.36 -16.10
C ASN A 270 -13.00 -4.93 -15.92
N THR A 271 -13.15 -6.22 -15.66
CA THR A 271 -14.47 -6.82 -15.32
C THR A 271 -15.07 -6.15 -14.08
N PHE A 272 -14.26 -5.87 -13.06
CA PHE A 272 -14.71 -5.13 -11.89
C PHE A 272 -15.10 -3.68 -12.25
N LEU A 273 -14.31 -2.97 -13.05
CA LEU A 273 -14.65 -1.60 -13.47
C LEU A 273 -15.96 -1.54 -14.25
N GLU A 274 -16.22 -2.51 -15.13
CA GLU A 274 -17.49 -2.62 -15.86
C GLU A 274 -18.68 -2.79 -14.90
N ALA A 275 -18.54 -3.64 -13.87
CA ALA A 275 -19.56 -3.80 -12.82
C ALA A 275 -19.81 -2.49 -12.04
N GLN A 276 -18.79 -1.64 -11.92
CA GLN A 276 -18.88 -0.31 -11.31
C GLN A 276 -19.26 0.81 -12.31
N SER A 277 -19.74 0.46 -13.51
CA SER A 277 -20.07 1.43 -14.58
C SER A 277 -18.93 2.40 -14.93
N THR A 278 -17.69 1.93 -14.75
CA THR A 278 -16.46 2.69 -15.00
C THR A 278 -15.77 2.15 -16.26
N SER A 279 -15.21 3.05 -17.07
CA SER A 279 -14.52 2.67 -18.30
C SER A 279 -13.33 1.74 -18.01
N ALA A 280 -13.21 0.68 -18.82
CA ALA A 280 -12.05 -0.20 -18.83
C ALA A 280 -10.76 0.58 -19.15
N ILE A 281 -9.64 0.10 -18.61
CA ILE A 281 -8.31 0.66 -18.84
C ILE A 281 -7.53 -0.11 -19.91
N ASP A 282 -6.55 0.54 -20.54
CA ASP A 282 -5.61 -0.11 -21.44
C ASP A 282 -4.62 -0.93 -20.61
N CYS A 283 -4.68 -2.27 -20.72
CA CYS A 283 -3.88 -3.14 -19.88
C CYS A 283 -2.37 -3.02 -20.07
N ASP A 284 -1.91 -2.59 -21.25
CA ASP A 284 -0.49 -2.43 -21.52
C ASP A 284 0.05 -1.11 -20.97
N LYS A 285 -0.82 -0.10 -20.88
CA LYS A 285 -0.44 1.25 -20.47
C LYS A 285 -0.77 1.54 -19.02
N ASP A 286 -1.99 1.23 -18.63
CA ASP A 286 -2.60 1.80 -17.45
C ASP A 286 -2.62 0.84 -16.25
N TYR A 287 -2.33 -0.45 -16.45
CA TYR A 287 -2.40 -1.45 -15.38
C TYR A 287 -1.19 -1.38 -14.43
N ASN A 288 -1.06 -0.32 -13.66
CA ASN A 288 -0.08 -0.20 -12.58
C ASN A 288 -0.77 0.16 -11.26
N ILE A 289 -0.08 -0.02 -10.14
CA ILE A 289 -0.68 0.16 -8.82
C ILE A 289 -1.13 1.61 -8.58
N SER A 290 -0.39 2.60 -9.11
CA SER A 290 -0.73 4.02 -8.94
C SER A 290 -2.03 4.36 -9.66
N ASN A 291 -2.23 3.82 -10.87
CA ASN A 291 -3.46 4.02 -11.63
C ASN A 291 -4.64 3.28 -11.02
N ILE A 292 -4.45 2.02 -10.59
CA ILE A 292 -5.48 1.25 -9.87
C ILE A 292 -5.97 2.05 -8.67
N ARG A 293 -5.06 2.50 -7.80
CA ARG A 293 -5.40 3.31 -6.63
C ARG A 293 -6.05 4.65 -6.98
N GLY A 294 -5.60 5.29 -8.06
CA GLY A 294 -6.19 6.52 -8.57
C GLY A 294 -7.64 6.33 -9.04
N ILE A 295 -7.97 5.16 -9.61
CA ILE A 295 -9.33 4.77 -9.98
C ILE A 295 -10.14 4.41 -8.74
N MET A 296 -9.58 3.59 -7.84
CA MET A 296 -10.21 3.23 -6.56
C MET A 296 -10.52 4.44 -5.67
N ASN A 297 -9.84 5.57 -5.84
CA ASN A 297 -10.14 6.81 -5.12
C ASN A 297 -11.27 7.64 -5.75
N LYS A 298 -11.76 7.25 -6.93
CA LYS A 298 -12.83 7.95 -7.67
C LYS A 298 -14.14 7.18 -7.70
N ILE A 299 -14.08 5.86 -7.51
CA ILE A 299 -15.24 4.99 -7.29
C ILE A 299 -15.50 4.88 -5.79
#